data_AF-M0PKN2-F1
#
_entry.id   AF-M0PKN2-F1
#
_cell.length_a   1.000
_cell.length_b   1.000
_cell.length_c   1.000
_cell.angle_alpha   90.00
_cell.angle_beta   90.00
_cell.angle_gamma   90.00
#
_symmetry.space_group_name_H-M   'P 1'
#
loop_
_entity.id
_entity.type
_entity.pdbx_description
1 polymer ?
#
loop_
_entity_poly.entity_id
_entity_poly.type
_entity_poly.pdbx_seq_one_letter_code
_entity_poly.pdbx_strand_id
1 'polypeptide(L)'
;MFKAIVGASTFQDALDSVSVLVDECKIRLNEEELSIRAVDPANVGMVDLTLEAAAFESYEADGGVIGVNLARLEDIAGMANSGDLIHLELDEETRKLHIEIDGLSYTLALIDPDSIRQEPDIPDLDLASEIVVEGAQLDRGIKAADMVSDHIRLRVDETDEAFFIEAEGDTDDVNLKLDREDLIALTAGPADSLFSLDYLKDMNKAIPSDAEVTVELGEEFPVKLHYGFAEGLGNVTFMLAPRIQSD
;
A
#
# COMPACT_ATOMS: atom_id res chain seq x y z
N MET A 1 -8.99 2.39 -25.53
CA MET A 1 -7.67 1.82 -25.86
C MET A 1 -6.72 2.05 -24.69
N PHE A 2 -6.15 0.96 -24.18
CA PHE A 2 -5.05 0.99 -23.21
C PHE A 2 -3.86 0.19 -23.72
N LYS A 3 -2.68 0.83 -23.75
CA LYS A 3 -1.38 0.23 -24.07
C LYS A 3 -0.31 0.81 -23.16
N ALA A 4 0.45 -0.03 -22.49
CA ALA A 4 1.52 0.41 -21.61
C ALA A 4 2.74 -0.50 -21.69
N ILE A 5 3.93 0.07 -21.44
CA ILE A 5 5.19 -0.64 -21.28
C ILE A 5 5.78 -0.19 -19.95
N VAL A 6 5.98 -1.11 -19.02
CA VAL A 6 6.45 -0.82 -17.65
C VAL A 6 7.58 -1.77 -17.27
N GLY A 7 8.51 -1.29 -16.44
CA GLY A 7 9.51 -2.15 -15.82
C GLY A 7 8.86 -3.20 -14.93
N ALA A 8 9.35 -4.45 -14.99
CA ALA A 8 8.79 -5.55 -14.22
C ALA A 8 8.80 -5.30 -12.71
N SER A 9 9.89 -4.74 -12.17
CA SER A 9 10.02 -4.37 -10.76
C SER A 9 8.95 -3.36 -10.34
N THR A 10 8.83 -2.24 -11.05
CA THR A 10 7.78 -1.23 -10.80
C THR A 10 6.38 -1.82 -10.82
N PHE A 11 6.09 -2.71 -11.77
CA PHE A 11 4.76 -3.33 -11.86
C PHE A 11 4.51 -4.33 -10.73
N GLN A 12 5.53 -5.11 -10.35
CA GLN A 12 5.45 -6.01 -9.21
C GLN A 12 5.22 -5.24 -7.90
N ASP A 13 5.99 -4.18 -7.64
CA ASP A 13 5.81 -3.33 -6.45
C ASP A 13 4.36 -2.79 -6.37
N ALA A 14 3.81 -2.36 -7.52
CA ALA A 14 2.44 -1.89 -7.59
C ALA A 14 1.40 -2.99 -7.26
N LEU A 15 1.57 -4.19 -7.80
CA LEU A 15 0.65 -5.31 -7.55
C LEU A 15 0.75 -5.83 -6.12
N ASP A 16 1.98 -6.03 -5.63
CA ASP A 16 2.29 -6.52 -4.29
C ASP A 16 1.64 -5.61 -3.24
N SER A 17 1.67 -4.29 -3.44
CA SER A 17 1.03 -3.35 -2.52
C SER A 17 -0.49 -3.53 -2.37
N VAL A 18 -1.18 -4.00 -3.41
CA VAL A 18 -2.64 -4.13 -3.39
C VAL A 18 -3.06 -5.54 -2.95
N SER A 19 -2.29 -6.56 -3.33
CA SER A 19 -2.62 -7.96 -3.04
C SER A 19 -2.55 -8.32 -1.57
N VAL A 20 -1.82 -7.55 -0.75
CA VAL A 20 -1.81 -7.74 0.71
C VAL A 20 -3.19 -7.53 1.35
N LEU A 21 -4.13 -6.86 0.68
CA LEU A 21 -5.48 -6.61 1.18
C LEU A 21 -6.60 -7.27 0.38
N VAL A 22 -6.44 -7.47 -0.93
CA VAL A 22 -7.52 -7.96 -1.81
C VAL A 22 -7.03 -8.91 -2.90
N ASP A 23 -7.85 -9.91 -3.24
CA ASP A 23 -7.57 -10.86 -4.32
C ASP A 23 -7.91 -10.33 -5.73
N GLU A 24 -8.81 -9.35 -5.80
CA GLU A 24 -9.31 -8.74 -7.02
C GLU A 24 -9.58 -7.26 -6.81
N CYS A 25 -9.34 -6.45 -7.83
CA CYS A 25 -9.52 -5.01 -7.76
C CYS A 25 -9.96 -4.40 -9.09
N LYS A 26 -10.40 -3.15 -9.01
CA LYS A 26 -10.62 -2.30 -10.17
C LYS A 26 -9.35 -1.50 -10.42
N ILE A 27 -8.87 -1.54 -11.66
CA ILE A 27 -7.80 -0.67 -12.14
C ILE A 27 -8.45 0.42 -12.98
N ARG A 28 -8.21 1.68 -12.60
CA ARG A 28 -8.58 2.86 -13.37
C ARG A 28 -7.43 3.25 -14.27
N LEU A 29 -7.73 3.46 -15.53
CA LEU A 29 -6.77 3.76 -16.58
C LEU A 29 -7.11 5.13 -17.14
N ASN A 30 -6.39 6.16 -16.73
CA ASN A 30 -6.61 7.54 -17.16
C ASN A 30 -5.39 8.03 -17.96
N GLU A 31 -5.52 9.10 -18.73
CA GLU A 31 -4.42 9.64 -19.55
C GLU A 31 -3.14 9.98 -18.75
N GLU A 32 -3.29 10.32 -17.46
CA GLU A 32 -2.19 10.78 -16.60
C GLU A 32 -1.62 9.68 -15.70
N GLU A 33 -2.39 8.63 -15.39
CA GLU A 33 -2.02 7.64 -14.38
C GLU A 33 -2.83 6.33 -14.48
N LEU A 34 -2.24 5.28 -13.93
CA LEU A 34 -2.95 4.08 -13.48
C LEU A 34 -3.23 4.22 -11.99
N SER A 35 -4.47 4.01 -11.56
CA SER A 35 -4.83 4.03 -10.14
C SER A 35 -5.67 2.85 -9.70
N ILE A 36 -5.48 2.43 -8.46
CA ILE A 36 -6.17 1.32 -7.83
C ILE A 36 -6.63 1.76 -6.45
N ARG A 37 -7.90 1.52 -6.15
CA ARG A 37 -8.43 1.72 -4.81
C ARG A 37 -9.23 0.52 -4.37
N ALA A 38 -8.88 -0.04 -3.22
CA ALA A 38 -9.54 -1.22 -2.69
C ALA A 38 -9.62 -1.20 -1.18
N VAL A 39 -10.70 -1.77 -0.66
CA VAL A 39 -10.87 -2.07 0.77
C VAL A 39 -10.98 -3.57 0.93
N ASP A 40 -10.37 -4.09 1.99
CA ASP A 40 -10.44 -5.50 2.32
C ASP A 40 -11.89 -5.95 2.62
N PRO A 41 -12.18 -7.27 2.62
CA PRO A 41 -13.52 -7.79 2.89
C PRO A 41 -14.13 -7.30 4.22
N ALA A 42 -13.33 -7.10 5.26
CA ALA A 42 -13.74 -6.70 6.60
C ALA A 42 -13.94 -5.18 6.77
N ASN A 43 -13.57 -4.34 5.80
CA ASN A 43 -13.58 -2.87 5.90
C ASN A 43 -12.67 -2.31 7.00
N VAL A 44 -11.53 -2.96 7.21
CA VAL A 44 -10.52 -2.59 8.20
C VAL A 44 -9.30 -1.96 7.53
N GLY A 45 -8.85 -2.51 6.41
CA GLY A 45 -7.70 -2.05 5.64
C GLY A 45 -8.11 -1.51 4.28
N MET A 46 -7.53 -0.40 3.87
CA MET A 46 -7.69 0.16 2.53
C MET A 46 -6.31 0.44 1.92
N VAL A 47 -6.23 0.31 0.61
CA VAL A 47 -5.09 0.73 -0.22
C VAL A 47 -5.58 1.68 -1.30
N ASP A 48 -4.85 2.77 -1.48
CA ASP A 48 -4.98 3.70 -2.60
C ASP A 48 -3.60 3.82 -3.25
N LEU A 49 -3.49 3.32 -4.48
CA LEU A 49 -2.27 3.34 -5.27
C LEU A 49 -2.47 4.23 -6.49
N THR A 50 -1.48 5.04 -6.79
CA THR A 50 -1.34 5.76 -8.05
C THR A 50 0.03 5.47 -8.66
N LEU A 51 0.06 5.30 -9.98
CA LEU A 51 1.27 5.14 -10.76
C LEU A 51 1.17 6.07 -11.97
N GLU A 52 1.98 7.13 -11.96
CA GLU A 52 1.97 8.16 -13.00
C GLU A 52 2.36 7.57 -14.36
N ALA A 53 1.81 8.11 -15.45
CA ALA A 53 2.16 7.72 -16.81
C ALA A 53 3.67 7.86 -17.09
N ALA A 54 4.36 8.77 -16.39
CA ALA A 54 5.81 8.95 -16.48
C ALA A 54 6.63 7.78 -15.90
N ALA A 55 6.03 6.92 -15.07
CA ALA A 55 6.68 5.70 -14.56
C ALA A 55 6.80 4.60 -15.63
N PHE A 56 6.11 4.78 -16.75
CA PHE A 56 6.08 3.84 -17.87
C PHE A 56 7.04 4.32 -18.97
N GLU A 57 7.64 3.37 -19.68
CA GLU A 57 8.41 3.66 -20.90
C GLU A 57 7.48 4.15 -22.03
N SER A 58 6.24 3.70 -22.02
CA SER A 58 5.18 4.13 -22.91
C SER A 58 3.85 3.94 -22.20
N TYR A 59 2.96 4.92 -22.30
CA TYR A 59 1.62 4.85 -21.72
C TYR A 59 0.62 5.56 -22.63
N GLU A 60 -0.40 4.82 -23.07
CA GLU A 60 -1.52 5.33 -23.84
C GLU A 60 -2.80 4.77 -23.21
N ALA A 61 -3.65 5.64 -22.67
CA ALA A 61 -4.98 5.30 -22.17
C ALA A 61 -5.99 6.37 -22.59
N ASP A 62 -7.23 5.99 -22.90
CA ASP A 62 -8.33 6.90 -23.25
C ASP A 62 -9.47 6.89 -22.23
N GLY A 63 -9.17 6.45 -21.00
CA GLY A 63 -10.14 6.28 -19.93
C GLY A 63 -10.70 4.86 -19.85
N GLY A 64 -10.93 4.37 -18.64
CA GLY A 64 -11.58 3.09 -18.45
C GLY A 64 -11.40 2.53 -17.05
N VAL A 65 -12.19 1.50 -16.75
CA VAL A 65 -12.06 0.70 -15.53
C VAL A 65 -12.05 -0.77 -15.94
N ILE A 66 -11.02 -1.49 -15.54
CA ILE A 66 -10.92 -2.93 -15.76
C ILE A 66 -10.92 -3.66 -14.40
N GLY A 67 -11.61 -4.79 -14.35
CA GLY A 67 -11.55 -5.68 -13.21
C GLY A 67 -10.48 -6.75 -13.43
N VAL A 68 -9.56 -6.90 -12.48
CA VAL A 68 -8.48 -7.88 -12.57
C VAL A 68 -8.48 -8.83 -11.37
N ASN A 69 -8.08 -10.07 -11.62
CA ASN A 69 -7.68 -10.98 -10.56
C ASN A 69 -6.20 -10.73 -10.27
N LEU A 70 -5.88 -10.21 -9.09
CA LEU A 70 -4.53 -9.78 -8.73
C LEU A 70 -3.59 -10.96 -8.61
N ALA A 71 -4.01 -12.04 -7.93
CA ALA A 71 -3.20 -13.24 -7.78
C ALA A 71 -2.71 -13.79 -9.13
N ARG A 72 -3.58 -13.83 -10.15
CA ARG A 72 -3.17 -14.23 -11.51
C ARG A 72 -2.24 -13.24 -12.18
N LEU A 73 -2.46 -11.95 -11.97
CA LEU A 73 -1.65 -10.89 -12.57
C LEU A 73 -0.24 -10.88 -11.96
N GLU A 74 -0.13 -11.09 -10.65
CA GLU A 74 1.12 -11.30 -9.92
C GLU A 74 1.85 -12.56 -10.37
N ASP A 75 1.16 -13.69 -10.51
CA ASP A 75 1.77 -14.92 -11.02
C ASP A 75 2.42 -14.71 -12.39
N ILE A 76 1.81 -13.88 -13.25
CA ILE A 76 2.33 -13.56 -14.59
C ILE A 76 3.49 -12.57 -14.49
N ALA A 77 3.32 -11.48 -13.73
CA ALA A 77 4.37 -10.48 -13.52
C ALA A 77 5.60 -11.09 -12.86
N GLY A 78 5.43 -12.03 -11.93
CA GLY A 78 6.48 -12.78 -11.24
C GLY A 78 7.30 -13.71 -12.13
N MET A 79 6.88 -13.95 -13.38
CA MET A 79 7.68 -14.67 -14.38
C MET A 79 8.78 -13.79 -15.00
N ALA A 80 8.66 -12.46 -14.87
CA ALA A 80 9.64 -11.50 -15.35
C ALA A 80 10.85 -11.40 -14.42
N ASN A 81 12.03 -11.16 -14.99
CA ASN A 81 13.19 -10.72 -14.21
C ASN A 81 13.08 -9.22 -13.94
N SER A 82 13.74 -8.72 -12.89
CA SER A 82 13.61 -7.32 -12.44
C SER A 82 13.96 -6.25 -13.48
N GLY A 83 14.71 -6.60 -14.54
CA GLY A 83 15.08 -5.70 -15.64
C GLY A 83 14.27 -5.87 -16.92
N ASP A 84 13.30 -6.78 -16.92
CA ASP A 84 12.45 -7.03 -18.08
C ASP A 84 11.36 -5.95 -18.19
N LEU A 85 10.86 -5.76 -19.41
CA LEU A 85 9.72 -4.88 -19.68
C LEU A 85 8.45 -5.72 -19.85
N ILE A 86 7.38 -5.28 -19.20
CA ILE A 86 6.05 -5.86 -19.31
C ILE A 86 5.23 -4.97 -20.24
N HIS A 87 4.77 -5.54 -21.33
CA HIS A 87 3.86 -4.89 -22.27
C HIS A 87 2.43 -5.28 -21.91
N LEU A 88 1.56 -4.29 -21.74
CA LEU A 88 0.15 -4.45 -21.42
C LEU A 88 -0.68 -3.87 -22.56
N GLU A 89 -1.61 -4.65 -23.11
CA GLU A 89 -2.55 -4.18 -24.13
C GLU A 89 -3.96 -4.68 -23.82
N LEU A 90 -4.91 -3.75 -23.68
CA LEU A 90 -6.31 -4.06 -23.50
C LEU A 90 -7.00 -4.28 -24.85
N ASP A 91 -7.51 -5.48 -25.06
CA ASP A 91 -8.47 -5.77 -26.12
C ASP A 91 -9.90 -5.54 -25.61
N GLU A 92 -10.48 -4.41 -26.03
CA GLU A 92 -11.84 -4.00 -25.65
C GLU A 92 -12.94 -4.87 -26.28
N GLU A 93 -12.68 -5.47 -27.45
CA GLU A 93 -13.65 -6.34 -28.12
C GLU A 93 -13.81 -7.66 -27.36
N THR A 94 -12.68 -8.24 -26.92
CA THR A 94 -12.70 -9.51 -26.21
C THR A 94 -12.70 -9.39 -24.69
N ARG A 95 -12.54 -8.17 -24.14
CA ARG A 95 -12.38 -7.87 -22.71
C ARG A 95 -11.25 -8.68 -22.09
N LYS A 96 -10.10 -8.72 -22.77
CA LYS A 96 -8.92 -9.44 -22.33
C LYS A 96 -7.73 -8.49 -22.26
N LEU A 97 -6.87 -8.73 -21.27
CA LEU A 97 -5.59 -8.07 -21.15
C LEU A 97 -4.52 -8.98 -21.73
N HIS A 98 -3.89 -8.52 -22.81
CA HIS A 98 -2.71 -9.14 -23.38
C HIS A 98 -1.48 -8.65 -22.64
N ILE A 99 -0.65 -9.59 -22.21
CA ILE A 99 0.56 -9.33 -21.46
C ILE A 99 1.72 -9.99 -22.20
N GLU A 100 2.77 -9.24 -22.52
CA GLU A 100 3.97 -9.76 -23.16
C GLU A 100 5.21 -9.44 -22.33
N ILE A 101 6.05 -10.46 -22.09
CA ILE A 101 7.24 -10.41 -21.22
C ILE A 101 8.31 -11.29 -21.85
N ASP A 102 9.44 -10.73 -22.31
CA ASP A 102 10.57 -11.47 -22.91
C ASP A 102 10.16 -12.61 -23.90
N GLY A 103 9.23 -12.31 -24.81
CA GLY A 103 8.72 -13.26 -25.81
C GLY A 103 7.69 -14.28 -25.29
N LEU A 104 7.34 -14.26 -24.01
CA LEU A 104 6.17 -14.92 -23.45
C LEU A 104 4.94 -14.04 -23.71
N SER A 105 3.89 -14.61 -24.30
CA SER A 105 2.60 -13.95 -24.47
C SER A 105 1.54 -14.65 -23.62
N TYR A 106 0.88 -13.87 -22.77
CA TYR A 106 -0.23 -14.30 -21.93
C TYR A 106 -1.48 -13.51 -22.27
N THR A 107 -2.64 -14.13 -22.08
CA THR A 107 -3.93 -13.47 -22.26
C THR A 107 -4.78 -13.71 -21.03
N LEU A 108 -4.99 -12.66 -20.25
CA LEU A 108 -5.77 -12.68 -19.01
C LEU A 108 -7.21 -12.25 -19.32
N ALA A 109 -8.17 -13.07 -18.89
CA ALA A 109 -9.58 -12.69 -18.95
C ALA A 109 -9.89 -11.70 -17.82
N LEU A 110 -10.53 -10.58 -18.15
CA LEU A 110 -10.91 -9.56 -17.19
C LEU A 110 -12.22 -9.92 -16.49
N ILE A 111 -12.34 -9.44 -15.26
CA ILE A 111 -13.56 -9.52 -14.46
C ILE A 111 -14.41 -8.29 -14.79
N ASP A 112 -15.72 -8.45 -14.80
CA ASP A 112 -16.63 -7.32 -14.96
C ASP A 112 -16.49 -6.38 -13.75
N PRO A 113 -16.12 -5.09 -13.93
CA PRO A 113 -15.98 -4.15 -12.82
C PRO A 113 -17.24 -4.04 -11.95
N ASP A 114 -18.43 -4.28 -12.50
CA ASP A 114 -19.68 -4.23 -11.73
C ASP A 114 -19.85 -5.43 -10.79
N SER A 115 -19.10 -6.51 -11.00
CA SER A 115 -19.09 -7.69 -10.13
C SER A 115 -18.06 -7.62 -9.00
N ILE A 116 -17.11 -6.69 -9.07
CA ILE A 116 -16.11 -6.43 -8.03
C ILE A 116 -16.69 -5.44 -7.01
N ARG A 117 -16.24 -5.55 -5.76
CA ARG A 117 -16.57 -4.63 -4.67
C ARG A 117 -16.43 -3.17 -5.10
N GLN A 118 -17.33 -2.31 -4.63
CA GLN A 118 -17.24 -0.88 -4.90
C GLN A 118 -16.00 -0.28 -4.25
N GLU A 119 -15.41 0.68 -4.96
CA GLU A 119 -14.26 1.43 -4.47
C GLU A 119 -14.70 2.31 -3.29
N PRO A 120 -13.89 2.37 -2.22
CA PRO A 120 -14.17 3.26 -1.10
C PRO A 120 -13.92 4.73 -1.47
N ASP A 121 -14.64 5.62 -0.80
CA ASP A 121 -14.25 7.03 -0.75
C ASP A 121 -13.14 7.20 0.28
N ILE A 122 -12.14 8.03 -0.03
CA ILE A 122 -11.09 8.38 0.94
C ILE A 122 -11.71 9.34 1.95
N PRO A 123 -11.66 9.03 3.25
CA PRO A 123 -12.12 9.95 4.27
C PRO A 123 -11.15 11.14 4.38
N ASP A 124 -11.70 12.34 4.44
CA ASP A 124 -10.96 13.55 4.79
C ASP A 124 -10.74 13.54 6.32
N LEU A 125 -9.54 13.13 6.72
CA LEU A 125 -9.13 13.02 8.12
C LEU A 125 -8.05 14.07 8.41
N ASP A 126 -8.33 14.93 9.38
CA ASP A 126 -7.37 15.88 9.93
C ASP A 126 -6.62 15.19 11.08
N LEU A 127 -5.48 14.59 10.75
CA LEU A 127 -4.65 13.84 11.69
C LEU A 127 -3.59 14.77 12.27
N ALA A 128 -3.52 14.82 13.60
CA ALA A 128 -2.76 15.84 14.30
C ALA A 128 -1.24 15.61 14.29
N SER A 129 -0.80 14.38 14.02
CA SER A 129 0.61 14.02 13.93
C SER A 129 0.99 13.49 12.56
N GLU A 130 2.18 13.88 12.10
CA GLU A 130 2.82 13.36 10.90
C GLU A 130 4.26 12.96 11.24
N ILE A 131 4.62 11.71 10.98
CA ILE A 131 5.94 11.14 11.28
C ILE A 131 6.54 10.65 9.96
N VAL A 132 7.76 11.05 9.64
CA VAL A 132 8.50 10.53 8.48
C VAL A 132 9.68 9.69 8.98
N VAL A 133 9.70 8.43 8.58
CA VAL A 133 10.59 7.39 9.11
C VAL A 133 11.02 6.44 7.99
N GLU A 134 12.23 5.87 8.07
CA GLU A 134 12.65 4.83 7.13
C GLU A 134 11.84 3.54 7.33
N GLY A 135 11.44 2.89 6.24
CA GLY A 135 10.69 1.64 6.25
C GLY A 135 11.34 0.55 7.12
N ALA A 136 12.68 0.50 7.17
CA ALA A 136 13.43 -0.42 8.02
C ALA A 136 13.16 -0.23 9.54
N GLN A 137 12.95 1.00 10.01
CA GLN A 137 12.63 1.25 11.43
C GLN A 137 11.19 0.82 11.73
N LEU A 138 10.25 1.10 10.82
CA LEU A 138 8.86 0.67 10.94
C LEU A 138 8.76 -0.87 10.96
N ASP A 139 9.41 -1.54 10.01
CA ASP A 139 9.51 -3.00 9.92
C ASP A 139 10.09 -3.62 11.21
N ARG A 140 11.16 -3.01 11.74
CA ARG A 140 11.75 -3.45 13.01
C ARG A 140 10.78 -3.34 14.17
N GLY A 141 10.03 -2.23 14.26
CA GLY A 141 9.01 -2.02 15.30
C GLY A 141 7.87 -3.05 15.21
N ILE A 142 7.34 -3.26 14.01
CA ILE A 142 6.26 -4.23 13.73
C ILE A 142 6.72 -5.66 14.07
N LYS A 143 7.93 -6.06 13.66
CA LYS A 143 8.49 -7.38 13.99
C LYS A 143 8.71 -7.58 15.49
N ALA A 144 9.10 -6.53 16.21
CA ALA A 144 9.26 -6.62 17.65
C ALA A 144 7.91 -6.79 18.36
N ALA A 145 6.89 -6.03 17.93
CA ALA A 145 5.53 -6.17 18.44
C ALA A 145 4.92 -7.57 18.20
N ASP A 146 5.24 -8.19 17.06
CA ASP A 146 4.73 -9.52 16.66
C ASP A 146 5.17 -10.66 17.57
N MET A 147 6.24 -10.45 18.32
CA MET A 147 6.71 -11.42 19.30
C MET A 147 5.87 -11.42 20.58
N VAL A 148 5.03 -10.40 20.79
CA VAL A 148 4.47 -10.05 22.10
C VAL A 148 2.95 -9.97 22.10
N SER A 149 2.33 -9.37 21.07
CA SER A 149 0.89 -9.07 21.08
C SER A 149 0.28 -9.16 19.69
N ASP A 150 -1.04 -9.32 19.63
CA ASP A 150 -1.83 -9.24 18.39
C ASP A 150 -2.15 -7.78 17.99
N HIS A 151 -1.75 -6.83 18.83
CA HIS A 151 -2.00 -5.40 18.67
C HIS A 151 -0.74 -4.59 18.84
N ILE A 152 -0.75 -3.41 18.21
CA ILE A 152 0.34 -2.47 18.30
C ILE A 152 -0.22 -1.08 18.54
N ARG A 153 0.33 -0.39 19.52
CA ARG A 153 0.01 0.98 19.85
C ARG A 153 1.03 1.87 19.16
N LEU A 154 0.53 2.80 18.36
CA LEU A 154 1.32 3.88 17.78
C LEU A 154 0.99 5.15 18.54
N ARG A 155 2.00 5.83 19.06
CA ARG A 155 1.81 7.02 19.89
C ARG A 155 2.89 8.07 19.61
N VAL A 156 2.51 9.34 19.66
CA VAL A 156 3.45 10.46 19.65
C VAL A 156 3.47 11.12 21.03
N ASP A 157 4.65 11.39 21.56
CA ASP A 157 4.83 12.22 22.74
C ASP A 157 5.20 13.65 22.30
N GLU A 158 4.31 14.60 22.55
CA GLU A 158 4.51 16.01 22.18
C GLU A 158 5.61 16.70 23.01
N THR A 159 5.86 16.23 24.23
CA THR A 159 6.86 16.87 25.12
C THR A 159 8.26 16.41 24.76
N ASP A 160 8.42 15.12 24.54
CA ASP A 160 9.71 14.51 24.19
C ASP A 160 9.98 14.51 22.67
N GLU A 161 9.02 14.95 21.85
CA GLU A 161 9.05 14.90 20.38
C GLU A 161 9.51 13.53 19.87
N ALA A 162 8.88 12.48 20.38
CA ALA A 162 9.24 11.09 20.11
C ALA A 162 8.05 10.28 19.61
N PHE A 163 8.34 9.35 18.70
CA PHE A 163 7.38 8.38 18.20
C PHE A 163 7.59 7.03 18.88
N PHE A 164 6.50 6.39 19.26
CA PHE A 164 6.49 5.15 20.00
C PHE A 164 5.73 4.07 19.24
N ILE A 165 6.36 2.90 19.14
CA ILE A 165 5.76 1.67 18.66
C ILE A 165 5.79 0.68 19.83
N GLU A 166 4.62 0.43 20.41
CA GLU A 166 4.45 -0.28 21.68
C GLU A 166 3.54 -1.50 21.50
N ALA A 167 3.82 -2.58 22.23
CA ALA A 167 2.98 -3.76 22.30
C ALA A 167 3.07 -4.38 23.69
N GLU A 168 1.92 -4.64 24.31
CA GLU A 168 1.83 -5.27 25.63
C GLU A 168 1.26 -6.67 25.49
N GLY A 169 1.90 -7.63 26.16
CA GLY A 169 1.53 -9.05 26.16
C GLY A 169 1.28 -9.57 27.57
N ASP A 170 0.95 -10.85 27.69
CA ASP A 170 0.66 -11.46 29.00
C ASP A 170 1.90 -11.58 29.91
N THR A 171 3.10 -11.61 29.30
CA THR A 171 4.37 -11.92 30.00
C THR A 171 5.50 -10.96 29.63
N ASP A 172 5.57 -10.59 28.36
CA ASP A 172 6.60 -9.72 27.82
C ASP A 172 5.94 -8.46 27.26
N ASP A 173 6.68 -7.35 27.23
CA ASP A 173 6.27 -6.08 26.64
C ASP A 173 7.37 -5.56 25.71
N VAL A 174 6.99 -4.87 24.64
CA VAL A 174 7.91 -4.20 23.71
C VAL A 174 7.59 -2.72 23.66
N ASN A 175 8.64 -1.91 23.75
CA ASN A 175 8.58 -0.47 23.53
C ASN A 175 9.78 -0.06 22.67
N LEU A 176 9.48 0.35 21.43
CA LEU A 176 10.44 1.02 20.56
C LEU A 176 10.14 2.52 20.59
N LYS A 177 11.08 3.28 21.17
CA LYS A 177 11.11 4.73 21.11
C LYS A 177 12.02 5.18 19.97
N LEU A 178 11.51 6.03 19.10
CA LEU A 178 12.28 6.75 18.09
C LEU A 178 12.28 8.23 18.47
N ASP A 179 13.45 8.73 18.87
CA ASP A 179 13.63 10.13 19.21
C ASP A 179 13.69 10.97 17.93
N ARG A 180 13.57 12.30 18.03
CA ARG A 180 13.61 13.19 16.86
C ARG A 180 14.83 12.99 15.94
N GLU A 181 15.96 12.53 16.49
CA GLU A 181 17.19 12.25 15.73
C GLU A 181 17.15 10.94 14.94
N ASP A 182 16.26 10.01 15.29
CA ASP A 182 16.02 8.77 14.56
C ASP A 182 14.99 8.94 13.42
N LEU A 183 14.31 10.08 13.38
CA LEU A 183 13.24 10.40 12.43
C LEU A 183 13.72 11.37 11.35
N ILE A 184 13.19 11.20 10.13
CA ILE A 184 13.45 12.12 9.01
C ILE A 184 12.72 13.44 9.28
N ALA A 185 11.45 13.35 9.69
CA ALA A 185 10.65 14.48 10.12
C ALA A 185 9.60 14.06 11.15
N LEU A 186 9.17 15.03 11.96
CA LEU A 186 8.08 14.86 12.90
C LEU A 186 7.33 16.19 13.03
N THR A 187 6.03 16.14 12.83
CA THR A 187 5.07 17.14 13.27
C THR A 187 4.33 16.51 14.43
N ALA A 188 4.65 16.93 15.66
CA ALA A 188 4.06 16.36 16.85
C ALA A 188 2.70 17.00 17.17
N GLY A 189 1.71 16.15 17.42
CA GLY A 189 0.40 16.51 17.94
C GLY A 189 -0.20 15.34 18.73
N PRO A 190 -1.43 15.47 19.26
CA PRO A 190 -2.09 14.40 19.99
C PRO A 190 -2.34 13.21 19.07
N ALA A 191 -1.68 12.09 19.36
CA ALA A 191 -1.77 10.89 18.56
C ALA A 191 -1.49 9.65 19.42
N ASP A 192 -2.50 8.83 19.59
CA ASP A 192 -2.44 7.60 20.36
C ASP A 192 -3.54 6.66 19.88
N SER A 193 -3.15 5.59 19.20
CA SER A 193 -4.11 4.65 18.63
C SER A 193 -3.57 3.23 18.68
N LEU A 194 -4.48 2.28 18.91
CA LEU A 194 -4.21 0.86 18.87
C LEU A 194 -4.63 0.30 17.51
N PHE A 195 -3.81 -0.55 16.90
CA PHE A 195 -4.09 -1.16 15.60
C PHE A 195 -3.93 -2.68 15.64
N SER A 196 -4.57 -3.36 14.69
CA SER A 196 -4.37 -4.80 14.49
C SER A 196 -2.99 -5.04 13.89
N LEU A 197 -2.16 -5.83 14.57
CA LEU A 197 -0.80 -6.07 14.12
C LEU A 197 -0.74 -6.88 12.82
N ASP A 198 -1.63 -7.86 12.65
CA ASP A 198 -1.69 -8.66 11.42
C ASP A 198 -1.82 -7.82 10.14
N TYR A 199 -2.67 -6.78 10.17
CA TYR A 199 -2.81 -5.86 9.03
C TYR A 199 -1.54 -5.05 8.79
N LEU A 200 -0.92 -4.54 9.85
CA LEU A 200 0.34 -3.80 9.71
C LEU A 200 1.47 -4.68 9.20
N LYS A 201 1.52 -5.96 9.59
CA LYS A 201 2.47 -6.94 9.06
C LYS A 201 2.26 -7.16 7.57
N ASP A 202 1.02 -7.30 7.13
CA ASP A 202 0.70 -7.49 5.72
C ASP A 202 1.04 -6.23 4.91
N MET A 203 0.61 -5.04 5.35
CA MET A 203 0.96 -3.77 4.71
C MET A 203 2.48 -3.54 4.65
N ASN A 204 3.20 -3.83 5.74
CA ASN A 204 4.65 -3.64 5.83
C ASN A 204 5.45 -4.56 4.91
N LYS A 205 4.90 -5.69 4.45
CA LYS A 205 5.57 -6.54 3.44
C LYS A 205 5.75 -5.83 2.10
N ALA A 206 4.84 -4.91 1.76
CA ALA A 206 4.88 -4.15 0.52
C ALA A 206 5.77 -2.90 0.60
N ILE A 207 6.18 -2.50 1.81
CA ILE A 207 6.99 -1.28 2.02
C ILE A 207 8.47 -1.63 1.84
N PRO A 208 9.19 -1.03 0.88
CA PRO A 208 10.63 -1.21 0.75
C PRO A 208 11.36 -0.72 2.01
N SER A 209 12.39 -1.44 2.44
CA SER A 209 13.11 -1.12 3.67
C SER A 209 13.82 0.25 3.64
N ASP A 210 14.20 0.72 2.46
CA ASP A 210 14.86 1.99 2.20
C ASP A 210 13.89 3.11 1.79
N ALA A 211 12.58 2.84 1.72
CA ALA A 211 11.59 3.85 1.44
C ALA A 211 11.39 4.79 2.65
N GLU A 212 11.17 6.06 2.38
CA GLU A 212 10.64 7.00 3.37
C GLU A 212 9.13 6.76 3.51
N VAL A 213 8.68 6.49 4.73
CA VAL A 213 7.28 6.26 5.07
C VAL A 213 6.77 7.43 5.89
N THR A 214 5.74 8.10 5.40
CA THR A 214 4.98 9.10 6.15
C THR A 214 3.81 8.43 6.85
N VAL A 215 3.81 8.48 8.17
CA VAL A 215 2.75 8.00 9.04
C VAL A 215 1.92 9.19 9.51
N GLU A 216 0.68 9.31 9.04
CA GLU A 216 -0.28 10.26 9.61
C GLU A 216 -1.07 9.55 10.72
N LEU A 217 -1.12 10.15 11.90
CA LEU A 217 -1.68 9.53 13.10
C LEU A 217 -2.51 10.53 13.91
N GLY A 218 -3.57 10.02 14.55
CA GLY A 218 -4.41 10.76 15.50
C GLY A 218 -4.87 9.86 16.65
N GLU A 219 -5.74 10.39 17.50
CA GLU A 219 -6.35 9.65 18.62
C GLU A 219 -7.61 8.90 18.13
N GLU A 220 -7.58 7.56 18.19
CA GLU A 220 -8.69 6.69 17.77
C GLU A 220 -9.17 6.92 16.32
N PHE A 221 -8.28 7.38 15.43
CA PHE A 221 -8.53 7.52 14.00
C PHE A 221 -7.75 6.47 13.19
N PRO A 222 -8.18 6.17 11.95
CA PRO A 222 -7.38 5.37 11.04
C PRO A 222 -5.99 5.98 10.83
N VAL A 223 -4.94 5.15 10.96
CA VAL A 223 -3.58 5.55 10.57
C VAL A 223 -3.49 5.53 9.05
N LYS A 224 -2.78 6.48 8.47
CA LYS A 224 -2.36 6.43 7.06
C LYS A 224 -0.86 6.20 6.98
N LEU A 225 -0.46 5.30 6.09
CA LEU A 225 0.94 5.06 5.76
C LEU A 225 1.15 5.39 4.29
N HIS A 226 1.92 6.43 4.01
CA HIS A 226 2.25 6.88 2.67
C HIS A 226 3.69 6.52 2.35
N TYR A 227 3.93 5.94 1.19
CA TYR A 227 5.28 5.76 0.67
C TYR A 227 5.29 5.90 -0.86
N GLY A 228 6.43 6.37 -1.36
CA GLY A 228 6.71 6.42 -2.79
C GLY A 228 7.56 5.23 -3.23
N PHE A 229 7.38 4.83 -4.49
CA PHE A 229 8.24 3.90 -5.21
C PHE A 229 8.47 4.41 -6.63
N ALA A 230 9.29 3.69 -7.42
CA ALA A 230 9.62 4.08 -8.79
C ALA A 230 10.09 5.55 -8.91
N GLU A 231 11.05 5.94 -8.06
CA GLU A 231 11.60 7.30 -8.00
C GLU A 231 10.55 8.40 -7.72
N GLY A 232 9.48 8.06 -7.00
CA GLY A 232 8.40 8.97 -6.61
C GLY A 232 7.24 9.07 -7.61
N LEU A 233 7.30 8.30 -8.69
CA LEU A 233 6.24 8.25 -9.71
C LEU A 233 5.14 7.24 -9.37
N GLY A 234 5.40 6.36 -8.41
CA GLY A 234 4.41 5.49 -7.78
C GLY A 234 4.17 5.92 -6.34
N ASN A 235 2.92 6.02 -5.92
CA ASN A 235 2.54 6.38 -4.56
C ASN A 235 1.53 5.38 -4.03
N VAL A 236 1.71 4.95 -2.78
CA VAL A 236 0.78 4.07 -2.08
C VAL A 236 0.39 4.71 -0.77
N THR A 237 -0.91 4.71 -0.50
CA THR A 237 -1.49 5.06 0.79
C THR A 237 -2.22 3.85 1.35
N PHE A 238 -1.70 3.29 2.43
CA PHE A 238 -2.47 2.35 3.25
C PHE A 238 -3.26 3.11 4.32
N MET A 239 -4.48 2.66 4.58
CA MET A 239 -5.27 3.10 5.73
C MET A 239 -5.66 1.90 6.57
N LEU A 240 -5.51 2.02 7.88
CA LEU A 240 -5.89 0.96 8.82
C LEU A 240 -6.76 1.53 9.93
N ALA A 241 -7.96 0.97 10.09
CA ALA A 241 -8.86 1.35 11.16
C ALA A 241 -8.28 1.00 12.54
N PRO A 242 -8.50 1.85 13.55
CA PRO A 242 -8.04 1.59 14.91
C PRO A 242 -8.89 0.51 15.56
N ARG A 243 -8.31 -0.16 16.56
CA ARG A 243 -9.05 -0.97 17.51
C ARG A 243 -9.57 -0.07 18.63
N ILE A 244 -10.84 -0.27 18.98
CA ILE A 244 -11.45 0.42 20.11
C ILE A 244 -10.81 -0.14 21.39
N GLN A 245 -10.13 0.70 22.16
CA GLN A 245 -9.71 0.36 23.51
C GLN A 245 -10.98 0.16 24.35
N SER A 246 -11.20 -1.07 24.84
CA SER A 246 -12.27 -1.32 25.80
C SER A 246 -11.70 -1.08 27.19
N ASP A 247 -12.22 -0.07 27.89
CA ASP A 247 -11.93 0.23 29.30
C ASP A 247 -12.03 -1.01 30.22
#